data_AF-A0A3B8RYJ9-F1
#
_entry.id   AF-A0A3B8RYJ9-F1
#
_cell.length_a   1.000
_cell.length_b   1.000
_cell.length_c   1.000
_cell.angle_alpha   90.00
_cell.angle_beta   90.00
_cell.angle_gamma   90.00
#
_symmetry.space_group_name_H-M   'P 1'
#
loop_
_entity.id
_entity.type
_entity.pdbx_description
1 polymer ?
#
loop_
_entity_poly.entity_id
_entity_poly.type
_entity_poly.pdbx_seq_one_letter_code
_entity_poly.pdbx_strand_id
1 'polypeptide(L)' 'SEKIHNYIGFVSPYLVLYNEFSAWENLNYFALIRNISFDKSKVESLLDQFLLLNRKDDLVKAYSSGMKQRLKFIFALM' A
#
# COMPACT_ATOMS: atom_id res chain seq x y z
N SER A 1 -27.59 -1.36 4.24
CA SER A 1 -27.05 -0.31 3.35
C SER A 1 -25.55 -0.54 3.09
N GLU A 2 -25.18 -1.69 2.51
CA GLU A 2 -23.88 -2.31 2.87
C GLU A 2 -23.17 -2.98 1.67
N LYS A 3 -23.00 -2.27 0.56
CA LYS A 3 -22.18 -2.77 -0.58
C LYS A 3 -21.31 -1.73 -1.27
N ILE A 4 -21.39 -0.47 -0.84
CA ILE A 4 -20.72 0.64 -1.53
C ILE A 4 -19.19 0.53 -1.39
N HIS A 5 -18.67 0.08 -0.25
CA HIS A 5 -17.23 -0.04 -0.01
C HIS A 5 -16.51 -1.06 -0.92
N ASN A 6 -17.23 -1.99 -1.56
CA ASN A 6 -16.65 -2.96 -2.50
C ASN A 6 -16.39 -2.36 -3.89
N TYR A 7 -16.88 -1.15 -4.16
CA TYR A 7 -16.76 -0.46 -5.45
C TYR A 7 -16.07 0.90 -5.34
N ILE A 8 -15.65 1.32 -4.14
CA ILE A 8 -14.96 2.60 -3.92
C ILE A 8 -13.69 2.37 -3.09
N GLY A 9 -12.53 2.74 -3.66
CA GLY A 9 -11.29 2.87 -2.90
C GLY A 9 -11.31 4.17 -2.09
N PHE A 10 -11.13 4.07 -0.77
CA PHE A 10 -11.01 5.25 0.10
C PHE A 10 -9.59 5.80 0.04
N VAL A 11 -9.42 6.95 -0.61
CA VAL A 11 -8.19 7.74 -0.53
C VAL A 11 -8.43 8.83 0.51
N SER A 12 -7.87 8.64 1.71
CA SER A 12 -7.77 9.72 2.69
C SER A 12 -7.04 10.91 2.03
N PRO A 13 -7.49 12.16 2.23
CA PRO A 13 -6.85 13.35 1.67
C PRO A 13 -5.34 13.43 1.96
N TYR A 14 -4.87 12.68 2.95
CA TYR A 14 -3.45 12.52 3.26
C TYR A 14 -3.10 11.05 3.46
N LEU A 15 -3.02 10.28 2.37
CA LEU A 15 -2.21 9.06 2.37
C LEU A 15 -0.74 9.45 2.56
N VAL A 16 -0.36 9.63 3.82
CA VAL A 16 1.03 9.84 4.23
C VAL A 16 1.63 8.47 4.45
N LEU A 17 2.48 8.06 3.50
CA LEU A 17 3.34 6.91 3.71
C LEU A 17 4.29 7.24 4.87
N TYR A 18 4.40 6.35 5.84
CA TYR A 18 5.35 6.47 6.94
C TYR A 18 6.75 6.25 6.38
N ASN A 19 7.59 7.28 6.42
CA ASN A 19 8.94 7.25 5.85
C ASN A 19 9.87 6.31 6.65
N GLU A 20 9.56 6.13 7.93
CA GLU A 20 10.28 5.33 8.91
C GLU A 20 9.98 3.83 8.80
N PHE A 21 8.99 3.45 7.99
CA PHE A 21 8.57 2.08 7.75
C PHE A 21 8.93 1.61 6.34
N SER A 22 9.04 0.31 6.15
CA SER A 22 9.17 -0.30 4.84
C SER A 22 7.87 -0.22 4.03
N ALA A 23 7.94 -0.51 2.73
CA ALA A 23 6.73 -0.60 1.92
C ALA A 23 5.80 -1.71 2.43
N TRP A 24 6.36 -2.87 2.82
CA TRP A 24 5.60 -3.98 3.39
C TRP A 24 4.88 -3.58 4.69
N GLU A 25 5.60 -2.94 5.60
CA GLU A 25 5.04 -2.46 6.87
C GLU A 25 3.94 -1.44 6.63
N ASN A 26 4.19 -0.43 5.77
CA ASN A 26 3.18 0.56 5.39
C ASN A 26 1.87 -0.13 4.94
N LEU A 27 1.96 -1.05 3.98
CA LEU A 27 0.80 -1.74 3.44
C LEU A 27 0.07 -2.60 4.48
N ASN A 28 0.82 -3.31 5.34
CA ASN A 28 0.25 -4.11 6.42
C ASN A 28 -0.47 -3.23 7.46
N TYR A 29 0.15 -2.14 7.91
CA TYR A 29 -0.46 -1.19 8.84
C TYR A 29 -1.71 -0.56 8.25
N PHE A 30 -1.70 -0.21 6.97
CA PHE A 30 -2.88 0.33 6.31
C PHE A 30 -4.03 -0.67 6.21
N ALA A 31 -3.74 -1.96 5.99
CA ALA A 31 -4.76 -3.00 6.02
C ALA A 31 -5.41 -3.10 7.42
N LEU A 32 -4.59 -3.05 8.48
CA LEU A 32 -5.07 -3.03 9.87
C LEU A 32 -5.95 -1.80 10.16
N ILE A 33 -5.51 -0.60 9.78
CA ILE A 33 -6.28 0.65 9.97
C ILE A 33 -7.62 0.61 9.21
N ARG A 34 -7.62 0.04 8.01
CA ARG A 34 -8.84 -0.13 7.18
C ARG A 34 -9.71 -1.30 7.63
N ASN A 35 -9.29 -2.08 8.65
CA ASN A 35 -9.93 -3.31 9.09
C ASN A 35 -10.19 -4.31 7.95
N ILE A 36 -9.22 -4.45 7.03
CA ILE A 36 -9.25 -5.42 5.94
C ILE A 36 -8.16 -6.49 6.15
N SER A 37 -8.39 -7.69 5.62
CA SER A 37 -7.40 -8.76 5.66
C SER A 37 -6.17 -8.41 4.83
N PHE A 38 -4.98 -8.53 5.42
CA PHE A 38 -3.73 -8.38 4.70
C PHE A 38 -3.39 -9.68 3.92
N ASP A 39 -3.88 -9.76 2.69
CA ASP A 39 -3.55 -10.86 1.78
C ASP A 39 -2.13 -10.69 1.24
N LYS A 40 -1.19 -11.45 1.83
CA LYS A 40 0.24 -11.42 1.48
C LYS A 40 0.46 -11.71 -0.01
N SER A 41 -0.23 -12.70 -0.57
CA SER A 41 -0.05 -13.10 -1.97
C SER A 41 -0.53 -12.01 -2.93
N LYS A 42 -1.69 -11.38 -2.64
CA LYS A 42 -2.17 -10.22 -3.41
C LYS A 42 -1.18 -9.06 -3.33
N VAL A 43 -0.66 -8.76 -2.15
CA VAL A 43 0.27 -7.64 -1.93
C VAL A 43 1.60 -7.88 -2.63
N GLU A 44 2.17 -9.09 -2.55
CA GLU A 44 3.39 -9.44 -3.28
C GLU A 44 3.17 -9.34 -4.80
N SER A 45 2.04 -9.81 -5.30
CA SER A 45 1.69 -9.67 -6.72
C SER A 45 1.58 -8.20 -7.16
N LEU A 46 0.95 -7.34 -6.36
CA LEU A 46 0.87 -5.90 -6.65
C LEU A 46 2.26 -5.23 -6.58
N LEU A 47 3.07 -5.58 -5.59
CA LEU A 47 4.45 -5.08 -5.49
C LEU A 47 5.29 -5.48 -6.71
N ASP A 48 5.10 -6.70 -7.23
CA ASP A 48 5.77 -7.18 -8.43
C ASP A 48 5.32 -6.40 -9.68
N GLN A 49 4.00 -6.28 -9.88
CA GLN A 49 3.41 -5.53 -11.00
C GLN A 49 3.86 -4.06 -11.06
N PHE A 50 4.12 -3.45 -9.90
CA PHE A 50 4.59 -2.07 -9.79
C PHE A 50 6.12 -1.96 -9.61
N LEU A 51 6.87 -3.04 -9.83
CA LEU A 51 8.33 -3.09 -9.79
C LEU A 51 8.91 -2.60 -8.45
N LEU A 52 8.30 -3.03 -7.35
CA LEU A 52 8.69 -2.72 -5.98
C LEU A 52 8.94 -3.97 -5.11
N LEU A 53 8.68 -5.19 -5.62
CA LEU A 53 8.83 -6.43 -4.84
C LEU A 53 10.22 -6.59 -4.22
N ASN A 54 11.29 -6.42 -5.03
CA ASN A 54 12.68 -6.55 -4.56
C ASN A 54 13.10 -5.45 -3.58
N ARG A 55 12.26 -4.43 -3.37
CA ARG A 55 12.50 -3.31 -2.46
C ARG A 55 11.44 -3.23 -1.36
N LYS A 56 10.59 -4.26 -1.20
CA LYS A 56 9.46 -4.23 -0.28
C LYS A 56 9.86 -3.96 1.18
N ASP A 57 11.07 -4.38 1.55
CA ASP A 57 11.63 -4.27 2.89
C ASP A 57 12.53 -3.02 3.07
N ASP A 58 12.76 -2.25 2.01
CA ASP A 58 13.45 -0.96 2.10
C ASP A 58 12.55 0.08 2.78
N LEU A 59 13.15 0.94 3.61
CA LEU A 59 12.45 2.09 4.20
C LEU A 59 11.92 3.04 3.11
N VAL A 60 10.66 3.47 3.26
CA VAL A 60 10.02 4.38 2.30
C VAL A 60 10.76 5.73 2.21
N LYS A 61 11.49 6.17 3.23
CA LYS A 61 12.35 7.37 3.11
C LYS A 61 13.38 7.27 1.98
N ALA A 62 13.84 6.06 1.64
CA ALA A 62 14.80 5.80 0.56
C ALA A 62 14.15 5.71 -0.83
N TYR A 63 12.81 5.73 -0.91
CA TYR A 63 12.08 5.68 -2.18
C TYR A 63 12.19 7.02 -2.92
N SER A 64 12.38 6.95 -4.23
CA SER A 64 12.19 8.11 -5.10
C SER A 64 10.72 8.57 -5.09
N SER A 65 10.45 9.79 -5.54
CA SER A 65 9.08 10.30 -5.69
C SER A 65 8.20 9.35 -6.52
N GLY A 66 8.73 8.81 -7.62
CA GLY A 66 8.03 7.84 -8.47
C GLY A 66 7.75 6.50 -7.77
N MET A 67 8.69 5.99 -6.97
CA MET A 67 8.47 4.79 -6.16
C MET A 67 7.38 5.01 -5.10
N LYS A 68 7.39 6.17 -4.43
CA LYS A 68 6.33 6.55 -3.48
C LYS A 68 4.98 6.62 -4.18
N GLN A 69 4.91 7.17 -5.39
CA GLN A 69 3.67 7.24 -6.16
C GLN A 69 3.16 5.84 -6.55
N ARG A 70 4.04 4.93 -6.99
CA ARG A 70 3.65 3.53 -7.24
C ARG A 70 3.14 2.83 -5.98
N LEU A 71 3.79 3.04 -4.84
CA LEU A 71 3.33 2.50 -3.56
C LEU A 71 1.93 3.02 -3.17
N LYS A 72 1.62 4.29 -3.47
CA LYS A 72 0.26 4.84 -3.28
C LYS A 72 -0.78 4.14 -4.16
N PHE A 73 -0.43 3.79 -5.39
CA PHE A 73 -1.32 3.00 -6.26
C PHE A 73 -1.54 1.59 -5.73
N ILE A 74 -0.49 0.93 -5.24
CA ILE A 74 -0.62 -0.39 -4.59
C ILE A 74 -1.59 -0.29 -3.41
N PHE A 75 -1.41 0.69 -2.52
CA PHE A 75 -2.32 0.93 -1.40
C PHE A 75 -3.79 1.10 -1.86
N ALA A 76 -4.02 1.81 -2.96
CA ALA A 76 -5.37 2.04 -3.48
C ALA A 76 -6.02 0.77 -4.07
N LEU A 77 -5.20 -0.20 -4.53
CA LEU A 77 -5.64 -1.47 -5.12
C LEU A 77 -5.77 -2.62 -4.10
N MET A 78 -5.24 -2.43 -2.89
CA MET A 78 -5.38 -3.36 -1.77
C MET A 78 -6.81 -3.47 -1.28
#